data_AF-A0AAW1QWS6-F1
#
_entry.id   AF-A0AAW1QWS6-F1
#
_cell.length_a   1.000
_cell.length_b   1.000
_cell.length_c   1.000
_cell.angle_alpha   90.00
_cell.angle_beta   90.00
_cell.angle_gamma   90.00
#
_symmetry.space_group_name_H-M   'P 1'
#
loop_
_entity.id
_entity.type
_entity.pdbx_description
1 polymer ?
#
loop_
_entity_poly.entity_id
_entity_poly.type
_entity_poly.pdbx_seq_one_letter_code
_entity_poly.pdbx_strand_id
1 'polypeptide(L)'
;MELREAAADGLCQLAAEPSARQSLADQGAIGGLAAALVGEGCPEVRVRILLALAMLIGGTPERARALADAPGAGAALMALVRAGDDEDCRQIAAGLVAELAKDSLAAAKMGTQLQASQAADGTAFLM
;
A
#
# COMPACT_ATOMS: atom_id res chain seq x y z
N MET A 1 9.75 16.60 13.88
CA MET A 1 9.90 15.43 13.01
C MET A 1 9.87 14.21 13.92
N GLU A 2 8.78 13.48 13.91
CA GLU A 2 8.67 12.22 14.65
C GLU A 2 9.46 11.11 13.93
N LEU A 3 9.92 10.09 14.66
CA LEU A 3 10.72 8.99 14.07
C LEU A 3 10.04 8.33 12.86
N ARG A 4 8.71 8.21 12.89
CA ARG A 4 7.92 7.62 11.79
C ARG A 4 7.99 8.43 10.51
N GLU A 5 7.87 9.75 10.63
CA GLU A 5 7.99 10.68 9.51
C GLU A 5 9.37 10.57 8.87
N ALA A 6 10.44 10.62 9.69
CA ALA A 6 11.81 10.47 9.21
C ALA A 6 12.06 9.10 8.53
N ALA A 7 11.46 8.03 9.06
CA ALA A 7 11.59 6.69 8.48
C ALA A 7 10.85 6.57 7.13
N ALA A 8 9.63 7.08 7.04
CA ALA A 8 8.86 7.11 5.80
C ALA A 8 9.56 7.98 4.73
N ASP A 9 10.11 9.12 5.14
CA ASP A 9 10.92 9.98 4.27
C ASP A 9 12.15 9.24 3.74
N GLY A 10 12.94 8.64 4.63
CA GLY A 10 14.15 7.92 4.25
C GLY A 10 13.86 6.75 3.31
N LEU A 11 12.81 5.97 3.59
CA LEU A 11 12.38 4.88 2.71
C LEU A 11 11.88 5.38 1.35
N CYS A 12 11.15 6.50 1.31
CA CYS A 12 10.70 7.10 0.07
C CYS A 12 11.89 7.59 -0.78
N GLN A 13 12.88 8.22 -0.15
CA GLN A 13 14.11 8.66 -0.83
C GLN A 13 14.91 7.47 -1.38
N LEU A 14 15.06 6.40 -0.59
CA LEU A 14 15.73 5.19 -1.06
C LEU A 14 14.94 4.51 -2.20
N ALA A 15 13.60 4.49 -2.13
CA ALA A 15 12.77 3.94 -3.20
C ALA A 15 12.86 4.76 -4.50
N ALA A 16 13.10 6.07 -4.41
CA ALA A 16 13.29 6.92 -5.58
C ALA A 16 14.53 6.51 -6.39
N GLU A 17 15.58 6.02 -5.72
CA GLU A 17 16.81 5.52 -6.33
C GLU A 17 16.60 4.15 -7.00
N PRO A 18 16.60 4.04 -8.36
CA PRO A 18 16.29 2.80 -9.05
C PRO A 18 17.20 1.64 -8.66
N SER A 19 18.47 1.92 -8.38
CA SER A 19 19.45 0.90 -7.98
C SER A 19 19.18 0.29 -6.60
N ALA A 20 18.46 0.99 -5.72
CA ALA A 20 18.12 0.52 -4.38
C ALA A 20 16.83 -0.31 -4.32
N ARG A 21 15.92 -0.17 -5.30
CA ARG A 21 14.57 -0.76 -5.26
C ARG A 21 14.56 -2.28 -5.10
N GLN A 22 15.47 -2.98 -5.78
CA GLN A 22 15.56 -4.43 -5.66
C GLN A 22 15.99 -4.83 -4.25
N SER A 23 17.04 -4.20 -3.72
CA SER A 23 17.51 -4.49 -2.37
C SER A 23 16.45 -4.17 -1.31
N LEU A 24 15.71 -3.06 -1.46
CA LEU A 24 14.58 -2.73 -0.58
C LEU A 24 13.49 -3.81 -0.64
N ALA A 25 13.11 -4.27 -1.84
CA ALA A 25 12.11 -5.31 -2.00
C ALA A 25 12.57 -6.64 -1.36
N ASP A 26 13.82 -7.03 -1.57
CA ASP A 26 14.41 -8.26 -1.00
C ASP A 26 14.44 -8.21 0.54
N GLN A 27 14.57 -7.02 1.12
CA GLN A 27 14.52 -6.78 2.57
C GLN A 27 13.09 -6.65 3.11
N GLY A 28 12.07 -6.91 2.28
CA GLY A 28 10.66 -6.89 2.71
C GLY A 28 10.05 -5.50 2.85
N ALA A 29 10.64 -4.46 2.26
CA ALA A 29 10.15 -3.08 2.39
C ALA A 29 8.69 -2.93 1.92
N ILE A 30 8.25 -3.68 0.89
CA ILE A 30 6.87 -3.63 0.40
C ILE A 30 5.89 -4.08 1.49
N GLY A 31 6.16 -5.20 2.14
CA GLY A 31 5.32 -5.71 3.23
C GLY A 31 5.33 -4.79 4.45
N GLY A 32 6.51 -4.26 4.81
CA GLY A 32 6.65 -3.31 5.92
C GLY A 32 5.89 -1.99 5.69
N LEU A 33 5.98 -1.42 4.50
CA LEU A 33 5.26 -0.21 4.11
C LEU A 33 3.75 -0.46 4.01
N ALA A 34 3.33 -1.61 3.47
CA ALA A 34 1.92 -1.99 3.43
C ALA A 34 1.33 -2.13 4.83
N ALA A 35 2.05 -2.74 5.77
CA ALA A 35 1.64 -2.82 7.17
C ALA A 35 1.58 -1.44 7.83
N ALA A 36 2.54 -0.56 7.55
CA ALA A 36 2.56 0.81 8.07
C ALA A 36 1.41 1.67 7.53
N LEU A 37 0.94 1.41 6.30
CA LEU A 37 -0.20 2.12 5.71
C LEU A 37 -1.51 1.84 6.46
N VAL A 38 -1.67 0.64 7.02
CA VAL A 38 -2.89 0.23 7.72
C VAL A 38 -3.06 1.04 8.99
N GLY A 39 -4.07 1.92 9.00
CA GLY A 39 -4.37 2.77 10.15
C GLY A 39 -3.47 4.01 10.28
N GLU A 40 -2.68 4.36 9.26
CA GLU A 40 -1.86 5.58 9.29
C GLU A 40 -2.75 6.83 9.28
N GLY A 41 -2.65 7.62 10.36
CA GLY A 41 -3.47 8.80 10.60
C GLY A 41 -2.84 10.11 10.12
N CYS A 42 -1.53 10.17 9.94
CA CYS A 42 -0.81 11.36 9.48
C CYS A 42 -0.75 11.41 7.95
N PRO A 43 -1.38 12.41 7.30
CA PRO A 43 -1.38 12.54 5.83
C PRO A 43 0.03 12.58 5.24
N GLU A 44 0.95 13.31 5.87
CA GLU A 44 2.32 13.49 5.38
C GLU A 44 3.12 12.17 5.35
N VAL A 45 2.95 11.34 6.38
CA VAL A 45 3.54 9.99 6.45
C VAL A 45 2.88 9.07 5.44
N ARG A 46 1.55 9.13 5.34
CA ARG A 46 0.76 8.32 4.42
C ARG A 46 1.17 8.54 2.96
N VAL A 47 1.30 9.80 2.52
CA VAL A 47 1.74 10.13 1.16
C VAL A 47 3.11 9.52 0.86
N ARG A 48 4.06 9.61 1.80
CA ARG A 48 5.41 9.03 1.63
C ARG A 48 5.40 7.51 1.53
N ILE A 49 4.57 6.85 2.34
CA ILE A 49 4.38 5.39 2.26
C ILE A 49 3.81 5.02 0.89
N LEU A 50 2.77 5.72 0.42
CA LEU A 50 2.13 5.47 -0.87
C LEU A 50 3.10 5.69 -2.04
N LEU A 51 3.87 6.78 -2.02
CA LEU A 51 4.89 7.07 -3.03
C LEU A 51 5.98 5.99 -3.05
N ALA A 52 6.50 5.60 -1.88
CA ALA A 52 7.49 4.54 -1.75
C ALA A 52 6.96 3.22 -2.33
N LEU A 53 5.72 2.84 -1.98
CA LEU A 53 5.06 1.65 -2.53
C LEU A 53 4.95 1.73 -4.06
N ALA A 54 4.52 2.86 -4.62
CA ALA A 54 4.37 3.02 -6.07
C ALA A 54 5.70 2.86 -6.81
N MET A 55 6.79 3.36 -6.24
CA MET A 55 8.13 3.19 -6.80
C MET A 55 8.64 1.75 -6.68
N LEU A 56 8.32 1.05 -5.58
CA LEU A 56 8.79 -0.30 -5.33
C LEU A 56 8.04 -1.36 -6.13
N ILE A 57 6.72 -1.27 -6.25
CA ILE A 57 5.94 -2.27 -6.99
C ILE A 57 6.18 -2.20 -8.50
N GLY A 58 6.59 -1.04 -9.02
CA GLY A 58 6.98 -0.88 -10.41
C GLY A 58 8.18 -1.77 -10.76
N GLY A 59 8.03 -2.53 -11.84
CA GLY A 59 9.14 -3.24 -12.49
C GLY A 59 9.01 -4.76 -12.55
N THR A 60 8.34 -5.43 -11.60
CA THR A 60 8.14 -6.90 -11.63
C THR A 60 6.79 -7.31 -11.04
N PRO A 61 6.09 -8.31 -11.62
CA PRO A 61 4.83 -8.84 -11.08
C PRO A 61 4.94 -9.36 -9.64
N GLU A 62 6.10 -9.88 -9.25
CA GLU A 62 6.35 -10.44 -7.92
C GLU A 62 6.17 -9.38 -6.82
N ARG A 63 6.58 -8.14 -7.07
CA ARG A 63 6.44 -7.04 -6.11
C ARG A 63 5.00 -6.56 -5.96
N ALA A 64 4.24 -6.53 -7.06
CA ALA A 64 2.80 -6.26 -7.00
C ALA A 64 2.08 -7.34 -6.20
N ARG A 65 2.42 -8.61 -6.41
CA ARG A 65 1.87 -9.73 -5.62
C ARG A 65 2.23 -9.63 -4.15
N ALA A 66 3.45 -9.22 -3.81
CA ALA A 66 3.86 -9.00 -2.42
C ALA A 66 3.02 -7.93 -1.71
N LEU A 67 2.67 -6.84 -2.41
CA LEU A 67 1.74 -5.84 -1.88
C LEU A 67 0.33 -6.42 -1.72
N ALA A 68 -0.16 -7.19 -2.70
CA ALA A 68 -1.48 -7.81 -2.63
C ALA A 68 -1.58 -8.92 -1.55
N ASP A 69 -0.47 -9.54 -1.18
CA ASP A 69 -0.39 -10.52 -0.08
C ASP A 69 -0.34 -9.86 1.31
N ALA A 70 0.05 -8.59 1.39
CA ALA A 70 0.19 -7.90 2.67
C ALA A 70 -1.18 -7.73 3.36
N PRO A 71 -1.37 -8.26 4.58
CA PRO A 71 -2.67 -8.23 5.25
C PRO A 71 -3.22 -6.81 5.40
N GLY A 72 -4.48 -6.60 4.99
CA GLY A 72 -5.17 -5.31 5.10
C GLY A 72 -4.77 -4.26 4.07
N ALA A 73 -3.74 -4.49 3.24
CA ALA A 73 -3.27 -3.53 2.26
C ALA A 73 -4.34 -3.18 1.22
N GLY A 74 -5.04 -4.19 0.68
CA GLY A 74 -6.13 -3.96 -0.28
C GLY A 74 -7.27 -3.12 0.31
N ALA A 75 -7.67 -3.40 1.56
CA ALA A 75 -8.70 -2.63 2.26
C ALA A 75 -8.26 -1.18 2.53
N ALA A 76 -7.02 -0.97 2.97
CA ALA A 76 -6.45 0.36 3.20
C ALA A 76 -6.40 1.18 1.91
N LEU A 77 -5.89 0.61 0.82
CA LEU A 77 -5.84 1.28 -0.49
C LEU A 77 -7.24 1.65 -0.98
N MET A 78 -8.19 0.72 -0.89
CA MET A 78 -9.56 0.99 -1.32
C MET A 78 -10.29 2.01 -0.42
N ALA A 79 -9.97 2.07 0.87
CA ALA A 79 -10.47 3.11 1.75
C ALA A 79 -9.96 4.49 1.31
N LEU A 80 -8.67 4.61 0.98
CA LEU A 80 -8.06 5.84 0.48
C LEU A 80 -8.60 6.27 -0.89
N VAL A 81 -8.86 5.32 -1.78
CA VAL A 81 -9.50 5.60 -3.08
C VAL A 81 -10.90 6.22 -2.89
N ARG A 82 -11.62 5.82 -1.84
CA ARG A 82 -12.95 6.35 -1.51
C ARG A 82 -12.92 7.60 -0.64
N ALA A 83 -11.78 7.91 -0.02
CA ALA A 83 -11.64 9.05 0.86
C ALA A 83 -11.67 10.36 0.04
N GLY A 84 -12.37 11.38 0.55
CA GLY A 84 -12.56 12.66 -0.14
C GLY A 84 -11.72 13.81 0.42
N ASP A 85 -10.93 13.56 1.46
CA ASP A 85 -10.22 14.54 2.28
C ASP A 85 -8.75 14.77 1.86
N ASP A 86 -8.15 13.85 1.11
CA ASP A 86 -6.77 13.95 0.62
C ASP A 86 -6.66 13.48 -0.84
N GLU A 87 -6.57 14.46 -1.75
CA GLU A 87 -6.51 14.23 -3.20
C GLU A 87 -5.26 13.45 -3.61
N ASP A 88 -4.10 13.77 -3.04
CA ASP A 88 -2.83 13.17 -3.41
C ASP A 88 -2.82 11.69 -3.00
N CYS A 89 -3.22 11.41 -1.76
CA CYS A 89 -3.37 10.03 -1.30
C CYS A 89 -4.36 9.24 -2.17
N ARG A 90 -5.49 9.86 -2.55
CA ARG A 90 -6.49 9.20 -3.38
C ARG A 90 -5.94 8.83 -4.76
N GLN A 91 -5.26 9.77 -5.42
CA GLN A 91 -4.69 9.55 -6.75
C GLN A 91 -3.59 8.49 -6.73
N ILE A 92 -2.68 8.53 -5.75
CA ILE A 92 -1.60 7.55 -5.64
C ILE A 92 -2.18 6.16 -5.32
N ALA A 93 -3.15 6.08 -4.38
CA ALA A 93 -3.81 4.82 -4.06
C ALA A 93 -4.56 4.23 -5.27
N ALA A 94 -5.26 5.07 -6.06
CA ALA A 94 -5.91 4.63 -7.29
C ALA A 94 -4.91 4.11 -8.33
N GLY A 95 -3.76 4.78 -8.47
CA GLY A 95 -2.66 4.33 -9.31
C GLY A 95 -2.10 2.97 -8.87
N LEU A 96 -1.90 2.77 -7.57
CA LEU A 96 -1.47 1.48 -7.01
C LEU A 96 -2.49 0.37 -7.30
N VAL A 97 -3.78 0.63 -7.08
CA VAL A 97 -4.86 -0.34 -7.37
C VAL A 97 -4.88 -0.70 -8.86
N ALA A 98 -4.70 0.29 -9.75
CA ALA A 98 -4.62 0.05 -11.18
C ALA A 98 -3.37 -0.77 -11.57
N GLU A 99 -2.23 -0.54 -10.91
CA GLU A 99 -1.01 -1.32 -11.13
C GLU A 99 -1.20 -2.78 -10.69
N LEU A 100 -1.80 -3.01 -9.52
CA LEU A 100 -2.13 -4.35 -9.03
C LEU A 100 -3.10 -5.07 -9.97
N ALA A 101 -4.04 -4.35 -10.58
CA ALA A 101 -5.01 -4.90 -11.53
C ALA A 101 -4.38 -5.39 -12.85
N LYS A 102 -3.14 -4.98 -13.18
CA LYS A 102 -2.42 -5.47 -14.36
C LYS A 102 -1.94 -6.92 -14.20
N ASP A 103 -1.76 -7.41 -12.98
CA ASP A 103 -1.43 -8.80 -12.68
C ASP A 103 -2.65 -9.54 -12.15
N SER A 104 -3.13 -10.55 -12.88
CA SER A 104 -4.37 -11.26 -12.54
C SER A 104 -4.33 -11.94 -11.17
N LEU A 105 -3.14 -12.39 -10.73
CA LEU A 105 -2.96 -13.01 -9.43
C LEU A 105 -3.01 -11.96 -8.31
N ALA A 106 -2.33 -10.83 -8.46
CA ALA A 106 -2.41 -9.72 -7.52
C ALA A 106 -3.85 -9.16 -7.41
N ALA A 107 -4.54 -9.02 -8.55
CA ALA A 107 -5.94 -8.61 -8.59
C ALA A 107 -6.86 -9.58 -7.82
N ALA A 108 -6.69 -10.89 -8.04
CA ALA A 108 -7.45 -11.91 -7.33
C ALA A 108 -7.21 -11.87 -5.81
N LYS A 109 -5.94 -11.75 -5.40
CA LYS A 109 -5.55 -11.62 -3.98
C LYS A 109 -6.19 -10.40 -3.32
N MET A 110 -6.08 -9.24 -3.96
CA MET A 110 -6.72 -8.01 -3.48
C MET A 110 -8.25 -8.18 -3.38
N GLY A 111 -8.88 -8.84 -4.36
CA GLY A 111 -10.31 -9.16 -4.31
C GLY A 111 -10.69 -10.03 -3.11
N THR A 112 -9.91 -11.07 -2.80
CA THR A 112 -10.15 -11.92 -1.62
C THR A 112 -9.99 -11.15 -0.30
N GLN A 113 -9.01 -10.26 -0.20
CA GLN A 113 -8.83 -9.41 0.98
C GLN A 113 -10.03 -8.48 1.21
N LEU A 114 -10.54 -7.87 0.14
CA LEU A 114 -11.69 -6.95 0.22
C LEU A 114 -12.98 -7.68 0.60
N GLN A 115 -13.19 -8.89 0.11
CA GLN A 115 -14.32 -9.73 0.53
C GLN A 115 -14.21 -10.10 2.01
N ALA A 116 -13.01 -10.45 2.48
CA ALA A 116 -12.77 -10.78 3.88
C ALA A 116 -13.00 -9.58 4.80
N SER A 117 -12.58 -8.38 4.42
CA SER A 117 -12.83 -7.17 5.22
C SER A 117 -14.31 -6.81 5.29
N GLN A 118 -15.04 -6.91 4.18
CA GLN A 118 -16.49 -6.67 4.15
C GLN A 118 -17.28 -7.69 4.98
N ALA A 119 -16.86 -8.96 4.99
CA ALA A 119 -17.47 -9.98 5.82
C ALA A 119 -17.25 -9.72 7.32
N ALA A 120 -16.06 -9.27 7.71
CA ALA A 120 -15.74 -8.90 9.09
C ALA A 120 -16.59 -7.70 9.57
N ASP A 121 -16.71 -6.65 8.75
CA ASP A 121 -17.52 -5.47 9.07
C ASP A 121 -19.02 -5.81 9.17
N GLY A 122 -19.52 -6.69 8.30
CA GLY A 122 -20.91 -7.13 8.33
C GLY A 122 -21.27 -7.98 9.56
N THR A 123 -20.32 -8.77 10.08
CA THR A 123 -20.53 -9.54 11.32
C THR A 123 -20.47 -8.69 12.59
N ALA A 124 -19.71 -7.59 12.58
CA ALA A 124 -19.62 -6.66 13.72
C ALA A 124 -20.93 -5.87 13.96
N PHE A 125 -21.82 -5.78 12.97
CA PHE A 125 -23.12 -5.10 13.09
C PHE A 125 -24.24 -5.99 13.67
N LEU A 126 -24.00 -7.30 13.82
CA LEU A 126 -25.00 -8.28 14.28
C LEU A 126 -24.72 -8.84 15.70
N MET A 127 -23.73 -8.31 16.41
CA MET A 127 -23.48 -8.56 17.84
C MET A 127 -23.77 -7.32 18.66
#